data_AF-A0A1J9QUE2-F1
#
_entry.id   AF-A0A1J9QUE2-F1
#
_cell.length_a   1.000
_cell.length_b   1.000
_cell.length_c   1.000
_cell.angle_alpha   90.00
_cell.angle_beta   90.00
_cell.angle_gamma   90.00
#
_symmetry.space_group_name_H-M   'P 1'
#
loop_
_entity.id
_entity.type
_entity.pdbx_description
1 polymer ?
#
loop_
_entity_poly.entity_id
_entity_poly.type
_entity_poly.pdbx_seq_one_letter_code
_entity_poly.pdbx_strand_id
1 'polypeptide(L)'
;MAAGANEIILRTSKDWDDWYEGVQMKAMASNFQKYIDLDAPRIDPPMEPEPYQPNTADLRLEVLHVQYYLYKQRMETYKTYMKGVKEIYDHIFATVDLRLCRALTKTPDPRLTLEELKEIIAPTK
;
A
#
# COMPACT_ATOMS: atom_id res chain seq x y z
N MET A 1 11.40 -25.90 3.68
CA MET A 1 12.77 -25.75 3.18
C MET A 1 13.19 -24.31 3.44
N ALA A 2 14.26 -24.12 4.18
CA ALA A 2 14.75 -22.80 4.58
C ALA A 2 15.50 -22.15 3.41
N ALA A 3 14.98 -21.04 2.91
CA ALA A 3 15.77 -20.06 2.19
C ALA A 3 15.87 -18.85 3.13
N GLY A 4 16.91 -18.83 3.96
CA GLY A 4 17.39 -17.58 4.53
C GLY A 4 17.99 -16.79 3.38
N ALA A 5 17.15 -16.16 2.57
CA ALA A 5 17.59 -15.15 1.64
C ALA A 5 18.16 -14.01 2.50
N ASN A 6 19.37 -13.57 2.20
CA ASN A 6 19.89 -12.31 2.73
C ASN A 6 18.91 -11.22 2.27
N GLU A 7 17.89 -10.91 3.09
CA GLU A 7 17.03 -9.77 2.84
C GLU A 7 17.94 -8.54 2.76
N ILE A 8 17.95 -7.92 1.58
CA ILE A 8 18.74 -6.73 1.33
C ILE A 8 18.20 -5.66 2.29
N ILE A 9 19.09 -5.06 3.06
CA ILE A 9 18.72 -3.99 3.97
C ILE A 9 19.02 -2.68 3.26
N LEU A 10 18.00 -1.85 3.05
CA LEU A 10 18.19 -0.50 2.51
C LEU A 10 18.93 0.36 3.53
N ARG A 11 20.21 0.67 3.26
CA ARG A 11 21.03 1.55 4.11
C ARG A 11 21.46 2.80 3.37
N THR A 12 21.71 2.67 2.07
CA THR A 12 22.25 3.71 1.20
C THR A 12 21.63 3.62 -0.19
N SER A 13 21.88 4.62 -1.03
CA SER A 13 21.42 4.62 -2.42
C SER A 13 21.94 3.45 -3.26
N LYS A 14 23.06 2.83 -2.88
CA LYS A 14 23.60 1.65 -3.58
C LYS A 14 22.73 0.40 -3.41
N ASP A 15 21.98 0.34 -2.31
CA ASP A 15 21.12 -0.80 -2.00
C ASP A 15 19.73 -0.63 -2.66
N TRP A 16 19.45 0.54 -3.25
CA TRP A 16 18.11 0.93 -3.69
C TRP A 16 17.53 0.01 -4.75
N ASP A 17 18.27 -0.24 -5.85
CA ASP A 17 17.73 -0.98 -6.99
C ASP A 17 17.37 -2.42 -6.59
N ASP A 18 18.30 -3.14 -5.94
CA ASP A 18 18.08 -4.51 -5.50
C ASP A 18 16.99 -4.60 -4.41
N TRP A 19 16.96 -3.63 -3.48
CA TRP A 19 15.95 -3.58 -2.42
C TRP A 19 14.56 -3.29 -2.99
N TYR A 20 14.45 -2.29 -3.87
CA TYR A 20 13.19 -1.88 -4.48
C TYR A 20 12.63 -2.98 -5.38
N GLU A 21 13.47 -3.72 -6.11
CA GLU A 21 13.04 -4.92 -6.84
C GLU A 21 12.44 -5.97 -5.88
N GLY A 22 13.06 -6.19 -4.71
CA GLY A 22 12.52 -7.05 -3.67
C GLY A 22 11.12 -6.63 -3.19
N VAL A 23 10.94 -5.33 -2.95
CA VAL A 23 9.64 -4.75 -2.57
C VAL A 23 8.61 -4.91 -3.70
N GLN A 24 8.99 -4.69 -4.95
CA GLN A 24 8.13 -4.88 -6.11
C GLN A 24 7.70 -6.34 -6.28
N MET A 25 8.61 -7.31 -6.11
CA MET A 25 8.29 -8.73 -6.14
C MET A 25 7.27 -9.10 -5.06
N LYS A 26 7.43 -8.57 -3.83
CA LYS A 26 6.49 -8.78 -2.73
C LYS A 26 5.10 -8.22 -3.05
N ALA A 27 5.06 -7.02 -3.62
CA ALA A 27 3.81 -6.39 -4.01
C ALA A 27 3.14 -7.11 -5.19
N MET A 28 3.90 -7.61 -6.16
CA MET A 28 3.38 -8.41 -7.27
C MET A 28 2.75 -9.71 -6.75
N ALA A 29 3.41 -10.41 -5.83
CA ALA A 29 2.86 -11.62 -5.18
C ALA A 29 1.54 -11.35 -4.43
N SER A 30 1.31 -10.10 -4.02
CA SER A 30 0.11 -9.65 -3.30
C SER A 30 -0.88 -8.89 -4.21
N ASN A 31 -0.64 -8.86 -5.52
CA ASN A 31 -1.40 -8.09 -6.53
C ASN A 31 -1.57 -6.59 -6.17
N PHE A 32 -0.56 -6.04 -5.51
CA PHE A 32 -0.53 -4.68 -4.94
C PHE A 32 0.47 -3.76 -5.67
N GLN A 33 1.26 -4.29 -6.60
CA GLN A 33 2.34 -3.58 -7.32
C GLN A 33 1.88 -2.23 -7.89
N LYS A 34 0.68 -2.18 -8.47
CA LYS A 34 0.11 -0.97 -9.09
C LYS A 34 -0.02 0.24 -8.15
N TYR A 35 0.00 0.02 -6.84
CA TYR A 35 -0.07 1.09 -5.83
C TYR A 35 1.29 1.56 -5.34
N ILE A 36 2.37 0.86 -5.67
CA ILE A 36 3.71 1.15 -5.15
C ILE A 36 4.74 1.44 -6.24
N ASP A 37 4.40 1.13 -7.49
CA ASP A 37 5.29 1.32 -8.63
C ASP A 37 5.53 2.81 -8.92
N LEU A 38 6.74 3.27 -8.60
CA LEU A 38 7.19 4.64 -8.79
C LEU A 38 7.29 5.06 -10.26
N ASP A 39 7.49 4.12 -11.18
CA ASP A 39 7.66 4.40 -12.61
C ASP A 39 6.32 4.40 -13.36
N ALA A 40 5.28 3.85 -12.75
CA ALA A 40 3.92 3.87 -13.28
C ALA A 40 3.15 5.16 -12.87
N PRO A 41 2.14 5.58 -13.65
CA PRO A 41 1.22 6.63 -13.23
C PRO A 41 0.60 6.33 -11.86
N ARG A 42 0.45 7.37 -11.03
CA ARG A 42 -0.18 7.23 -9.72
C ARG A 42 -1.63 6.76 -9.86
N ILE A 43 -1.98 5.75 -9.08
CA ILE A 43 -3.35 5.27 -8.94
C ILE A 43 -3.82 5.66 -7.54
N ASP A 44 -4.95 6.36 -7.48
CA ASP A 44 -5.52 6.75 -6.20
C ASP A 44 -5.98 5.51 -5.41
N PRO A 45 -5.69 5.45 -4.10
CA PRO A 45 -6.16 4.38 -3.27
C PRO A 45 -7.69 4.41 -3.15
N PRO A 46 -8.34 3.24 -2.95
CA PRO A 46 -9.77 3.21 -2.66
C PRO A 46 -10.05 3.98 -1.36
N MET A 47 -11.04 4.87 -1.39
CA MET A 47 -11.50 5.57 -0.20
C MET A 47 -12.29 4.63 0.71
N GLU A 48 -12.22 4.88 2.02
CA GLU A 48 -13.10 4.22 2.98
C GLU A 48 -14.57 4.53 2.63
N PRO A 49 -15.43 3.52 2.45
CA PRO A 49 -16.83 3.77 2.14
C PRO A 49 -17.57 4.34 3.35
N GLU A 50 -18.39 5.37 3.14
CA GLU A 50 -19.26 5.90 4.19
C GLU A 50 -20.17 4.81 4.77
N PRO A 51 -20.41 4.80 6.10
CA PRO A 51 -21.30 3.85 6.73
C PRO A 51 -22.66 3.81 6.03
N TYR A 52 -23.13 2.61 5.70
CA TYR A 52 -24.42 2.44 5.03
C TYR A 52 -25.56 2.93 5.93
N GLN A 53 -26.26 3.98 5.50
CA GLN A 53 -27.47 4.51 6.13
C GLN A 53 -28.65 4.36 5.17
N PRO A 54 -29.51 3.34 5.35
CA PRO A 54 -30.68 3.17 4.48
C PRO A 54 -31.71 4.28 4.76
N ASN A 55 -32.14 4.99 3.72
CA ASN A 55 -33.32 5.85 3.81
C ASN A 55 -34.58 4.97 3.81
N THR A 56 -35.22 4.83 4.97
CA THR A 56 -36.40 3.98 5.14
C THR A 56 -37.70 4.60 4.60
N ALA A 57 -37.67 5.87 4.17
CA ALA A 57 -38.87 6.61 3.81
C ALA A 57 -39.41 6.34 2.40
N ASP A 58 -38.63 5.69 1.51
CA ASP A 58 -38.91 5.74 0.06
C ASP A 58 -38.85 4.37 -0.66
N LEU A 59 -39.34 3.30 -0.01
CA LEU A 59 -38.83 1.96 -0.28
C LEU A 59 -39.52 1.10 -1.34
N ARG A 60 -38.82 0.91 -2.47
CA ARG A 60 -38.74 -0.40 -3.15
C ARG A 60 -37.58 -1.21 -2.57
N LEU A 61 -37.86 -2.38 -1.99
CA LEU A 61 -36.89 -3.31 -1.39
C LEU A 61 -35.68 -3.64 -2.29
N GLU A 62 -35.90 -3.68 -3.60
CA GLU A 62 -34.87 -3.94 -4.61
C GLU A 62 -33.74 -2.89 -4.59
N VAL A 63 -34.08 -1.61 -4.37
CA VAL A 63 -33.11 -0.51 -4.36
C VAL A 63 -32.19 -0.59 -3.14
N LEU A 64 -32.72 -0.97 -1.97
CA LEU A 64 -31.87 -1.20 -0.79
C LEU A 64 -30.89 -2.35 -0.99
N HIS A 65 -31.36 -3.45 -1.57
CA HIS A 65 -30.50 -4.62 -1.79
C HIS A 65 -29.32 -4.26 -2.70
N VAL A 66 -29.57 -3.50 -3.78
CA VAL A 66 -28.50 -3.04 -4.67
C VAL A 66 -27.53 -2.11 -3.95
N GLN A 67 -28.02 -1.11 -3.20
CA GLN A 67 -27.15 -0.17 -2.48
C GLN A 67 -26.30 -0.85 -1.41
N TYR A 68 -26.89 -1.77 -0.64
CA TYR A 68 -26.18 -2.55 0.35
C TYR A 68 -25.12 -3.46 -0.28
N TYR A 69 -25.42 -4.08 -1.42
CA TYR A 69 -24.47 -4.88 -2.17
C TYR A 69 -23.28 -4.04 -2.66
N LEU A 70 -23.54 -2.86 -3.23
CA LEU A 70 -22.50 -1.93 -3.66
C LEU A 70 -21.63 -1.46 -2.49
N TYR A 71 -22.23 -1.14 -1.34
CA TYR A 71 -21.50 -0.78 -0.13
C TYR A 71 -20.57 -1.92 0.31
N LYS A 72 -21.07 -3.16 0.37
CA LYS A 72 -20.24 -4.33 0.69
C LYS A 72 -19.06 -4.48 -0.27
N GLN A 73 -19.31 -4.37 -1.58
CA GLN A 73 -18.25 -4.50 -2.59
C GLN A 73 -17.16 -3.43 -2.43
N ARG A 74 -17.55 -2.18 -2.16
CA ARG A 74 -16.60 -1.09 -1.89
C ARG A 74 -15.81 -1.34 -0.60
N MET A 75 -16.49 -1.83 0.45
CA MET A 75 -15.86 -2.16 1.72
C MET A 75 -14.84 -3.29 1.59
N GLU A 76 -15.14 -4.35 0.85
CA GLU A 76 -14.20 -5.44 0.62
C GLU A 76 -12.99 -5.00 -0.23
N THR A 77 -13.21 -4.12 -1.21
CA THR A 77 -12.12 -3.50 -1.96
C THR A 77 -11.20 -2.70 -1.03
N TYR A 78 -11.77 -1.85 -0.17
CA TYR A 78 -11.02 -1.04 0.79
C TYR A 78 -10.23 -1.91 1.78
N LYS A 79 -10.84 -2.95 2.36
CA LYS A 79 -10.16 -3.89 3.27
C LYS A 79 -9.00 -4.62 2.59
N THR A 80 -9.20 -5.05 1.35
CA THR A 80 -8.16 -5.72 0.55
C THR A 80 -6.99 -4.79 0.33
N TYR A 81 -7.26 -3.52 0.00
CA TYR A 81 -6.23 -2.50 -0.13
C TYR A 81 -5.47 -2.28 1.20
N MET A 82 -6.18 -2.07 2.31
CA MET A 82 -5.56 -1.84 3.62
C MET A 82 -4.72 -3.03 4.09
N LYS A 83 -5.13 -4.26 3.75
CA LYS A 83 -4.33 -5.46 4.00
C LYS A 83 -3.01 -5.42 3.22
N GLY A 84 -3.07 -5.10 1.92
CA GLY A 84 -1.88 -4.96 1.08
C GLY A 84 -0.94 -3.85 1.57
N VAL A 85 -1.49 -2.68 1.93
CA VAL A 85 -0.73 -1.57 2.54
C VAL A 85 0.05 -2.06 3.76
N LYS A 86 -0.63 -2.78 4.67
CA LYS A 86 0.00 -3.30 5.88
C LYS A 86 1.13 -4.28 5.55
N GLU A 87 0.89 -5.24 4.68
CA GLU A 87 1.91 -6.25 4.30
C GLU A 87 3.14 -5.61 3.68
N ILE A 88 2.97 -4.58 2.85
CA ILE A 88 4.08 -3.83 2.27
C ILE A 88 4.81 -3.01 3.32
N TYR A 89 4.10 -2.31 4.21
CA TYR A 89 4.75 -1.58 5.29
C TYR A 89 5.54 -2.49 6.22
N ASP A 90 4.96 -3.62 6.64
CA ASP A 90 5.63 -4.60 7.48
C ASP A 90 6.94 -5.06 6.81
N HIS A 91 6.94 -5.27 5.48
CA HIS A 91 8.14 -5.63 4.73
C HIS A 91 9.16 -4.48 4.62
N ILE A 92 8.71 -3.26 4.28
CA ILE A 92 9.58 -2.08 4.18
C ILE A 92 10.26 -1.83 5.53
N PHE A 93 9.50 -1.77 6.63
CA PHE A 93 10.05 -1.50 7.95
C PHE A 93 10.93 -2.65 8.49
N ALA A 94 10.75 -3.88 8.01
CA ALA A 94 11.65 -4.99 8.34
C ALA A 94 12.98 -4.93 7.57
N THR A 95 13.02 -4.28 6.40
CA THR A 95 14.15 -4.32 5.46
C THR A 95 14.80 -2.95 5.21
N VAL A 96 14.40 -1.91 5.95
CA VAL A 96 15.02 -0.58 5.91
C VAL A 96 15.83 -0.33 7.18
N ASP A 97 16.97 0.35 7.05
CA ASP A 97 17.76 0.76 8.21
C ASP A 97 16.95 1.67 9.15
N LEU A 98 17.02 1.40 10.45
CA LEU A 98 16.26 2.11 11.47
C LEU A 98 16.45 3.63 11.43
N ARG A 99 17.63 4.13 11.00
CA ARG A 99 17.89 5.57 10.87
C ARG A 99 17.04 6.19 9.78
N LEU A 100 16.87 5.50 8.66
CA LEU A 100 15.99 5.93 7.57
C LEU A 100 14.53 5.87 8.00
N CYS A 101 14.12 4.80 8.69
CA CYS A 101 12.75 4.68 9.21
C CYS A 101 12.35 5.84 10.14
N ARG A 102 13.30 6.38 10.93
CA ARG A 102 13.05 7.52 11.83
C ARG A 102 12.87 8.84 11.08
N ALA A 103 13.36 8.93 9.84
CA ALA A 103 13.25 10.13 9.01
C ALA A 103 11.95 10.15 8.18
N LEU A 104 11.25 9.02 8.07
CA LEU A 104 10.01 8.93 7.30
C LEU A 104 8.85 9.63 7.97
N THR A 105 8.02 10.27 7.16
CA THR A 105 6.71 10.71 7.61
C THR A 105 5.77 9.50 7.64
N LYS A 106 4.91 9.42 8.66
CA LYS A 106 3.97 8.30 8.83
C LYS A 106 2.75 8.50 7.92
N THR A 107 2.97 8.46 6.61
CA THR A 107 1.88 8.46 5.64
C THR A 107 1.21 7.06 5.62
N PRO A 108 -0.08 6.98 5.26
CA PRO A 108 -0.74 5.70 4.98
C PRO A 108 -0.55 5.21 3.54
N ASP A 109 0.13 5.98 2.69
CA ASP A 109 0.35 5.68 1.26
C ASP A 109 1.77 5.10 1.04
N PRO A 110 1.91 3.80 0.75
CA PRO A 110 3.21 3.17 0.59
C PRO A 110 4.04 3.78 -0.54
N ARG A 111 3.39 4.33 -1.59
CA ARG A 111 4.11 5.00 -2.68
C ARG A 111 4.85 6.23 -2.19
N LEU A 112 4.17 7.07 -1.40
CA LEU A 112 4.79 8.27 -0.82
C LEU A 112 5.95 7.89 0.10
N THR A 113 5.80 6.82 0.88
CA THR A 113 6.91 6.32 1.70
C THR A 113 8.12 5.89 0.86
N LEU A 114 7.90 5.25 -0.29
CA LEU A 114 8.97 4.88 -1.21
C LEU A 114 9.62 6.11 -1.88
N GLU A 115 8.82 7.11 -2.25
CA GLU A 115 9.31 8.39 -2.77
C GLU A 115 10.19 9.11 -1.73
N GLU A 116 9.72 9.23 -0.49
CA GLU A 116 10.50 9.80 0.61
C GLU A 116 11.80 9.03 0.86
N LEU A 117 11.74 7.69 0.90
CA LEU A 117 12.95 6.87 1.06
C LEU A 117 13.97 7.16 -0.04
N LYS A 118 13.52 7.26 -1.30
CA LYS A 118 14.36 7.57 -2.46
C LYS A 118 15.00 8.95 -2.32
N GLU A 119 14.23 9.95 -1.90
CA GLU A 119 14.73 11.32 -1.66
C GLU A 119 15.75 11.37 -0.52
N ILE A 120 15.54 10.64 0.58
CA ILE A 120 16.45 10.62 1.74
C ILE A 120 17.80 10.03 1.37
N ILE A 121 17.82 8.91 0.63
CA ILE A 121 19.06 8.20 0.29
C ILE A 121 19.79 8.81 -0.91
N ALA A 122 19.07 9.48 -1.80
CA ALA A 122 19.60 10.10 -3.02
C ALA A 122 18.96 11.47 -3.26
N PRO A 123 19.26 12.49 -2.43
CA PRO A 123 18.69 13.81 -2.60
C PRO A 123 19.17 14.42 -3.91
N THR A 124 18.25 14.56 -4.87
CA THR A 124 18.48 15.35 -6.09
C THR A 124 18.62 16.81 -5.68
N LYS A 125 19.86 17.30 -5.68
CA LYS A 125 20.20 18.73 -5.50
C LYS A 125 19.75 19.58 -6.67
#